data_AF-A0A6P8M059-F1
#
_entry.id   AF-A0A6P8M059-F1
#
_cell.length_a   1.000
_cell.length_b   1.000
_cell.length_c   1.000
_cell.angle_alpha   90.00
_cell.angle_beta   90.00
_cell.angle_gamma   90.00
#
_symmetry.space_group_name_H-M   'P 1'
#
loop_
_entity.id
_entity.type
_entity.pdbx_description
1 polymer ?
#
loop_
_entity_poly.entity_id
_entity_poly.type
_entity_poly.pdbx_seq_one_letter_code
_entity_poly.pdbx_strand_id
1 'polypeptide(L)'
;MDTYRYDDCSYVWNIPTEDRCRWVKETKDCFTDSVIQYTEILFCSFGSENTFLFTIGLTIMVIWLLYLFLILGTTADNFFCPSLAVIASVLQLSDNIAGVTILAFGNGAPDIFTSLVSGTDEGIIMFTELIGAGVFVTAIIAGSVAVVKPFRVLLKPLMRDACFYIVTVCWISYVIKDGTVHLWEAISFVLCYLLFISLVVIMQIYENREERLKSRIPSVPDPDILRTYLANKDKDIIPRIPVKGRAVRLRTKMDIAIAVELGKEQRQNRTTLPEEMVVEDVDRPKGLFKEFLYDINPIGEEDWTSANRLVKFILIIRSPVMLLLQLFIPLVNMTTVKRGWTKLLNCFQLCVTPTLSLFLLNVKNIFGQLSRLPSHFHPRSVVWKTHFGPVSVVPIFLVVGTVIGVIVFLMTHVDRVPKFHNAFAFFGFLAAMLTVYLVAGEVMAVLQCVGYAFSISDAMLGITFLAWGNSVGGECNNIIVK
;
A
#
# COMPACT_ATOMS: atom_id res chain seq x y z
N MET A 1 24.63 -22.08 29.00
CA MET A 1 25.06 -23.34 28.37
C MET A 1 24.08 -23.58 27.25
N ASP A 2 24.43 -23.05 26.09
CA ASP A 2 23.56 -23.00 24.93
C ASP A 2 23.47 -24.40 24.34
N THR A 3 22.32 -25.04 24.54
CA THR A 3 21.89 -26.15 23.68
C THR A 3 21.84 -25.60 22.27
N TYR A 4 22.87 -25.87 21.47
CA TYR A 4 22.81 -25.73 20.01
C TYR A 4 21.52 -26.39 19.53
N ARG A 5 20.55 -25.59 19.06
CA ARG A 5 19.36 -26.11 18.40
C ARG A 5 19.84 -26.77 17.12
N TYR A 6 19.86 -28.09 17.11
CA TYR A 6 20.22 -28.93 15.96
C TYR A 6 19.25 -28.75 14.78
N ASP A 7 18.20 -27.93 14.92
CA ASP A 7 17.11 -27.79 13.97
C ASP A 7 17.08 -26.42 13.25
N ASP A 8 18.03 -25.52 13.54
CA ASP A 8 18.08 -24.17 12.95
C ASP A 8 18.83 -24.18 11.60
N CYS A 9 18.26 -23.53 10.58
CA CYS A 9 18.85 -23.49 9.24
C CYS A 9 20.22 -22.78 9.19
N SER A 10 20.47 -21.85 10.12
CA SER A 10 21.75 -21.14 10.24
C SER A 10 22.94 -22.08 10.52
N TYR A 11 22.68 -23.29 11.04
CA TYR A 11 23.70 -24.32 11.28
C TYR A 11 24.25 -24.96 10.01
N VAL A 12 23.68 -24.69 8.83
CA VAL A 12 24.07 -25.31 7.55
C VAL A 12 25.57 -25.23 7.25
N TRP A 13 26.25 -24.16 7.67
CA TRP A 13 27.69 -23.99 7.43
C TRP A 13 28.57 -24.93 8.26
N ASN A 14 28.06 -25.44 9.38
CA ASN A 14 28.76 -26.40 10.24
C ASN A 14 28.67 -27.84 9.73
N ILE A 15 27.80 -28.11 8.75
CA ILE A 15 27.64 -29.41 8.10
C ILE A 15 28.69 -29.55 6.97
N PRO A 16 29.28 -30.75 6.76
CA PRO A 16 30.16 -31.03 5.62
C PRO A 16 29.51 -30.67 4.28
N THR A 17 30.30 -30.16 3.33
CA THR A 17 29.81 -29.61 2.04
C THR A 17 28.90 -30.56 1.27
N GLU A 18 29.20 -31.86 1.30
CA GLU A 18 28.47 -32.91 0.57
C GLU A 18 27.06 -33.14 1.13
N ASP A 19 26.87 -32.92 2.45
CA ASP A 19 25.61 -33.19 3.15
C ASP A 19 24.73 -31.94 3.30
N ARG A 20 25.22 -30.74 2.97
CA ARG A 20 24.47 -29.49 3.12
C ARG A 20 23.15 -29.46 2.35
N CYS A 21 23.12 -29.99 1.14
CA CYS A 21 21.88 -30.04 0.36
C CYS A 21 20.86 -31.00 0.99
N ARG A 22 21.32 -32.14 1.53
CA ARG A 22 20.44 -33.08 2.26
C ARG A 22 19.88 -32.42 3.51
N TRP A 23 20.74 -31.74 4.27
CA TRP A 23 20.35 -30.98 5.46
C TRP A 23 19.26 -29.95 5.16
N VAL A 24 19.46 -29.09 4.16
CA VAL A 24 18.47 -28.07 3.76
C VAL A 24 17.11 -28.67 3.40
N LYS A 25 17.09 -29.89 2.84
CA LYS A 25 15.85 -30.60 2.47
C LYS A 25 15.15 -31.28 3.63
N GLU A 26 15.88 -31.62 4.69
CA GLU A 26 15.34 -32.36 5.84
C GLU A 26 14.97 -31.42 7.00
N THR A 27 15.66 -30.28 7.11
CA THR A 27 15.44 -29.31 8.18
C THR A 27 14.25 -28.41 7.89
N LYS A 28 13.22 -28.48 8.76
CA LYS A 28 11.96 -27.73 8.63
C LYS A 28 12.18 -26.21 8.57
N ASP A 29 13.12 -25.69 9.33
CA ASP A 29 13.42 -24.25 9.44
C ASP A 29 14.03 -23.65 8.17
N CYS A 30 14.62 -24.49 7.30
CA CYS A 30 15.11 -24.05 5.99
C CYS A 30 13.99 -23.83 4.96
N PHE A 31 12.78 -24.31 5.24
CA PHE A 31 11.62 -24.13 4.37
C PHE A 31 10.91 -22.82 4.69
N THR A 32 10.69 -22.03 3.65
CA THR A 32 9.99 -20.74 3.76
C THR A 32 8.59 -20.86 3.15
N ASP A 33 7.61 -20.12 3.68
CA ASP A 33 6.25 -20.05 3.14
C ASP A 33 6.16 -19.16 1.88
N SER A 34 7.00 -19.48 0.90
CA SER A 34 7.10 -18.82 -0.41
C SER A 34 6.79 -19.82 -1.54
N VAL A 35 6.47 -19.30 -2.72
CA VAL A 35 6.24 -20.09 -3.93
C VAL A 35 7.53 -20.78 -4.37
N ILE A 36 8.68 -20.14 -4.14
CA ILE A 36 10.00 -20.61 -4.57
C ILE A 36 10.91 -20.84 -3.36
N GLN A 37 11.38 -22.08 -3.17
CA GLN A 37 12.33 -22.39 -2.10
C GLN A 37 13.75 -21.93 -2.47
N TYR A 38 14.09 -20.67 -2.17
CA TYR A 38 15.37 -20.06 -2.52
C TYR A 38 16.57 -20.75 -1.86
N THR A 39 16.43 -21.20 -0.60
CA THR A 39 17.48 -21.92 0.14
C THR A 39 17.86 -23.22 -0.56
N GLU A 40 16.87 -24.00 -1.03
CA GLU A 40 17.14 -25.22 -1.80
C GLU A 40 17.82 -24.89 -3.13
N ILE A 41 17.36 -23.88 -3.87
CA ILE A 41 17.98 -23.48 -5.14
C ILE A 41 19.46 -23.11 -4.93
N LEU A 42 19.76 -22.31 -3.90
CA LEU A 42 21.11 -21.84 -3.64
C LEU A 42 22.04 -22.99 -3.21
N PHE A 43 21.65 -23.80 -2.23
CA PHE A 43 22.51 -24.83 -1.65
C PHE A 43 22.52 -26.15 -2.45
N CYS A 44 21.44 -26.49 -3.17
CA CYS A 44 21.33 -27.73 -3.95
C CYS A 44 21.55 -27.55 -5.46
N SER A 45 21.06 -26.47 -6.08
CA SER A 45 21.19 -26.29 -7.54
C SER A 45 22.50 -25.62 -7.95
N PHE A 46 22.91 -24.55 -7.25
CA PHE A 46 24.22 -23.93 -7.47
C PHE A 46 25.34 -24.70 -6.76
N GLY A 47 25.00 -25.39 -5.67
CA GLY A 47 25.91 -26.23 -4.91
C GLY A 47 26.86 -25.44 -4.03
N SER A 48 27.11 -25.92 -2.82
CA SER A 48 28.06 -25.30 -1.89
C SER A 48 29.52 -25.74 -2.10
N GLU A 49 29.75 -26.73 -2.95
CA GLU A 49 31.08 -27.30 -3.23
C GLU A 49 31.96 -26.32 -4.01
N ASN A 50 31.39 -25.63 -5.00
CA ASN A 50 32.09 -24.70 -5.87
C ASN A 50 31.81 -23.26 -5.44
N THR A 51 32.79 -22.61 -4.80
CA THR A 51 32.67 -21.21 -4.32
C THR A 51 32.26 -20.24 -5.43
N PHE A 52 32.73 -20.46 -6.67
CA PHE A 52 32.38 -19.61 -7.81
C PHE A 52 30.89 -19.72 -8.20
N LEU A 53 30.36 -20.95 -8.31
CA LEU A 53 28.94 -21.18 -8.62
C LEU A 53 28.04 -20.69 -7.50
N PHE A 54 28.43 -20.91 -6.24
CA PHE A 54 27.72 -20.40 -5.08
C PHE A 54 27.64 -18.87 -5.08
N THR A 55 28.75 -18.19 -5.41
CA THR A 55 28.79 -16.72 -5.51
C THR A 55 27.91 -16.21 -6.65
N ILE A 56 27.86 -16.91 -7.80
CA ILE A 56 26.94 -16.57 -8.89
C ILE A 56 25.49 -16.74 -8.44
N GLY A 57 25.15 -17.85 -7.79
CA GLY A 57 23.82 -18.08 -7.22
C GLY A 57 23.42 -16.95 -6.25
N LEU A 58 24.31 -16.58 -5.33
CA LEU A 58 24.07 -15.52 -4.36
C LEU A 58 23.87 -14.15 -5.04
N THR A 59 24.69 -13.80 -6.04
CA THR A 59 24.53 -12.55 -6.80
C THR A 59 23.22 -12.51 -7.58
N ILE A 60 22.79 -13.63 -8.17
CA ILE A 60 21.46 -13.75 -8.81
C ILE A 60 20.35 -13.54 -7.77
N MET A 61 20.45 -14.11 -6.57
CA MET A 61 19.46 -13.90 -5.50
C MET A 61 19.38 -12.44 -5.07
N VAL A 62 20.51 -11.74 -4.94
CA VAL A 62 20.53 -10.31 -4.61
C VAL A 62 19.91 -9.46 -5.73
N ILE A 63 20.18 -9.78 -7.00
CA ILE A 63 19.56 -9.08 -8.14
C ILE A 63 18.05 -9.34 -8.17
N TRP A 64 17.62 -10.58 -7.92
CA TRP A 64 16.21 -10.96 -7.82
C TRP A 64 15.52 -10.24 -6.66
N LEU A 65 16.15 -10.14 -5.50
CA LEU A 65 15.65 -9.38 -4.35
C LEU A 65 15.40 -7.91 -4.71
N LEU A 66 16.37 -7.25 -5.37
CA LEU A 66 16.21 -5.86 -5.83
C LEU A 66 15.05 -5.72 -6.82
N TYR A 67 14.85 -6.71 -7.68
CA TYR A 67 13.73 -6.74 -8.62
C TYR A 67 12.38 -6.90 -7.90
N LEU A 68 12.28 -7.79 -6.90
CA LEU A 68 11.07 -7.94 -6.09
C LEU A 68 10.74 -6.65 -5.33
N PHE A 69 11.75 -5.94 -4.81
CA PHE A 69 11.54 -4.61 -4.19
C PHE A 69 11.01 -3.59 -5.17
N LEU A 70 11.51 -3.60 -6.41
CA LEU A 70 11.00 -2.73 -7.46
C LEU A 70 9.53 -3.05 -7.77
N ILE A 71 9.14 -4.32 -7.82
CA ILE A 71 7.74 -4.71 -8.01
C ILE A 71 6.88 -4.25 -6.82
N LEU A 72 7.36 -4.45 -5.59
CA LEU A 72 6.65 -4.07 -4.37
C LEU A 72 6.36 -2.56 -4.34
N GLY A 73 7.39 -1.74 -4.54
CA GLY A 73 7.26 -0.28 -4.56
C GLY A 73 6.34 0.20 -5.69
N THR A 74 6.51 -0.34 -6.90
CA THR A 74 5.67 0.05 -8.03
C THR A 74 4.21 -0.36 -7.87
N THR A 75 3.94 -1.50 -7.23
CA THR A 75 2.57 -1.92 -6.90
C THR A 75 1.94 -0.98 -5.88
N ALA A 76 2.71 -0.60 -4.85
CA ALA A 76 2.27 0.33 -3.82
C ALA A 76 1.90 1.70 -4.43
N ASP A 77 2.79 2.30 -5.21
CA ASP A 77 2.62 3.64 -5.75
C ASP A 77 1.48 3.75 -6.76
N ASN A 78 1.34 2.74 -7.64
CA ASN A 78 0.45 2.85 -8.80
C ASN A 78 -0.95 2.27 -8.57
N PHE A 79 -1.10 1.35 -7.62
CA PHE A 79 -2.39 0.68 -7.39
C PHE A 79 -2.90 0.86 -5.98
N PHE A 80 -2.07 0.59 -4.97
CA PHE A 80 -2.50 0.59 -3.58
C PHE A 80 -2.84 2.01 -3.09
N CYS A 81 -1.94 2.99 -3.28
CA CYS A 81 -2.13 4.35 -2.77
C CYS A 81 -3.28 5.11 -3.45
N PRO A 82 -3.44 5.07 -4.78
CA PRO A 82 -4.60 5.68 -5.43
C PRO A 82 -5.92 5.05 -4.99
N SER A 83 -5.97 3.72 -4.81
CA SER A 83 -7.17 3.03 -4.34
C SER A 83 -7.55 3.48 -2.92
N LEU A 84 -6.56 3.66 -2.04
CA LEU A 84 -6.78 4.20 -0.70
C LEU A 84 -7.30 5.63 -0.71
N ALA A 85 -6.77 6.50 -1.58
CA ALA A 85 -7.24 7.87 -1.73
C ALA A 85 -8.72 7.91 -2.17
N VAL A 86 -9.11 7.00 -3.08
CA VAL A 86 -10.52 6.86 -3.48
C VAL A 86 -11.38 6.41 -2.32
N ILE A 87 -10.97 5.38 -1.57
CA ILE A 87 -11.74 4.88 -0.42
C ILE A 87 -11.90 5.99 0.64
N ALA A 88 -10.84 6.73 0.93
CA ALA A 88 -10.87 7.88 1.84
C ALA A 88 -11.88 8.96 1.38
N SER A 89 -11.88 9.28 0.09
CA SER A 89 -12.82 10.24 -0.50
C SER A 89 -14.28 9.78 -0.43
N VAL A 90 -14.52 8.47 -0.63
CA VAL A 90 -15.86 7.87 -0.53
C VAL A 90 -16.36 7.86 0.92
N LEU A 91 -15.46 7.63 1.88
CA LEU A 91 -15.75 7.66 3.31
C LEU A 91 -15.78 9.10 3.90
N GLN A 92 -15.54 10.13 3.08
CA GLN A 92 -15.49 11.54 3.50
C GLN A 92 -14.54 11.81 4.68
N LEU A 93 -13.42 11.09 4.72
CA LEU A 93 -12.39 11.28 5.74
C LEU A 93 -11.50 12.48 5.40
N SER A 94 -10.99 13.18 6.42
CA SER A 94 -9.92 14.17 6.21
C SER A 94 -8.62 13.47 5.84
N ASP A 95 -7.76 14.14 5.08
CA ASP A 95 -6.45 13.61 4.66
C ASP A 95 -5.61 13.13 5.86
N ASN A 96 -5.70 13.83 7.00
CA ASN A 96 -5.05 13.44 8.25
C ASN A 96 -5.57 12.09 8.80
N ILE A 97 -6.89 11.85 8.81
CA ILE A 97 -7.45 10.58 9.30
C ILE A 97 -7.17 9.47 8.30
N ALA A 98 -7.29 9.74 7.00
CA ALA A 98 -7.01 8.79 5.95
C ALA A 98 -5.55 8.29 6.02
N GLY A 99 -4.59 9.19 6.23
CA GLY A 99 -3.18 8.83 6.42
C GLY A 99 -2.92 8.04 7.70
N VAL A 100 -3.44 8.49 8.85
CA VAL A 100 -3.15 7.85 10.15
C VAL A 100 -3.88 6.51 10.33
N THR A 101 -5.02 6.30 9.67
CA THR A 101 -5.84 5.09 9.87
C THR A 101 -5.87 4.19 8.65
N ILE A 102 -6.33 4.68 7.49
CA ILE A 102 -6.56 3.84 6.31
C ILE A 102 -5.24 3.43 5.65
N LEU A 103 -4.29 4.37 5.50
CA LEU A 103 -2.97 4.07 4.95
C LEU A 103 -2.16 3.18 5.91
N ALA A 104 -2.18 3.49 7.21
CA ALA A 104 -1.55 2.66 8.22
C ALA A 104 -2.15 1.23 8.27
N PHE A 105 -3.47 1.11 8.21
CA PHE A 105 -4.16 -0.17 8.17
C PHE A 105 -3.81 -0.96 6.91
N GLY A 106 -3.82 -0.33 5.74
CA GLY A 106 -3.48 -1.04 4.51
C GLY A 106 -2.05 -1.59 4.51
N ASN A 107 -1.10 -0.86 5.11
CA ASN A 107 0.30 -1.29 5.19
C ASN A 107 0.48 -2.43 6.20
N GLY A 108 -0.19 -2.37 7.36
CA GLY A 108 -0.07 -3.39 8.41
C GLY A 108 -1.06 -4.57 8.29
N ALA A 109 -2.07 -4.48 7.43
CA ALA A 109 -3.08 -5.53 7.26
C ALA A 109 -2.48 -6.87 6.79
N PRO A 110 -1.54 -6.91 5.81
CA PRO A 110 -0.85 -8.15 5.46
C PRO A 110 -0.21 -8.85 6.66
N ASP A 111 0.48 -8.10 7.53
CA ASP A 111 1.20 -8.62 8.71
C ASP A 111 0.24 -9.15 9.79
N ILE A 112 -0.94 -8.52 9.94
CA ILE A 112 -1.99 -9.01 10.84
C ILE A 112 -2.58 -10.31 10.31
N PHE A 113 -2.81 -10.41 9.00
CA PHE A 113 -3.39 -11.63 8.42
C PHE A 113 -2.38 -12.78 8.37
N THR A 114 -1.08 -12.52 8.18
CA THR A 114 -0.04 -13.56 8.30
C THR A 114 0.06 -14.08 9.71
N SER A 115 0.15 -13.19 10.70
CA SER A 115 0.27 -13.58 12.11
C SER A 115 -0.92 -14.38 12.63
N LEU A 116 -2.13 -14.16 12.08
CA LEU A 116 -3.32 -14.95 12.39
C LEU A 116 -3.29 -16.38 11.80
N VAL A 117 -2.53 -16.59 10.71
CA VAL A 117 -2.48 -17.86 9.98
C VAL A 117 -1.21 -18.65 10.29
N SER A 118 -0.10 -17.98 10.64
CA SER A 118 1.14 -18.61 11.11
C SER A 118 0.92 -19.26 12.47
N GLY A 119 1.38 -20.51 12.63
CA GLY A 119 1.24 -21.25 13.89
C GLY A 119 2.00 -20.62 15.06
N THR A 120 1.72 -21.08 16.28
CA THR A 120 2.28 -20.54 17.54
C THR A 120 3.81 -20.57 17.63
N ASP A 121 4.48 -21.36 16.81
CA ASP A 121 5.92 -21.62 16.89
C ASP A 121 6.79 -20.48 16.30
N GLU A 122 6.23 -19.64 15.42
CA GLU A 122 6.94 -18.54 14.74
C GLU A 122 6.71 -17.16 15.38
N GLY A 123 5.96 -17.11 16.50
CA GLY A 123 5.50 -15.85 17.10
C GLY A 123 6.62 -14.90 17.55
N ILE A 124 7.80 -15.43 17.92
CA ILE A 124 8.95 -14.61 18.33
C ILE A 124 9.57 -13.88 17.14
N ILE A 125 9.72 -14.56 16.00
CA ILE A 125 10.32 -13.99 14.78
C ILE A 125 9.43 -12.86 14.26
N MET A 126 8.13 -13.14 14.14
CA MET A 126 7.10 -12.16 13.74
C MET A 126 7.10 -10.93 14.65
N PHE A 127 7.26 -11.15 15.96
CA PHE A 127 7.32 -10.07 16.93
C PHE A 127 8.58 -9.19 16.76
N THR A 128 9.76 -9.82 16.58
CA THR A 128 11.02 -9.08 16.36
C THR A 128 11.03 -8.33 15.03
N GLU A 129 10.37 -8.85 14.01
CA GLU A 129 10.17 -8.21 12.72
C GLU A 129 9.31 -6.94 12.86
N LEU A 130 8.19 -7.01 13.58
CA LEU A 130 7.29 -5.87 13.77
C LEU A 130 7.96 -4.71 14.52
N ILE A 131 8.72 -5.02 15.59
CA ILE A 131 9.51 -4.00 16.30
C ILE A 131 10.62 -3.45 15.40
N GLY A 132 11.34 -4.32 14.70
CA GLY A 132 12.39 -3.91 13.76
C GLY A 132 11.88 -2.93 12.73
N ALA A 133 10.72 -3.24 12.11
CA ALA A 133 10.07 -2.39 11.12
C ALA A 133 9.71 -1.02 11.72
N GLY A 134 9.10 -0.99 12.90
CA GLY A 134 8.77 0.27 13.59
C GLY A 134 9.99 1.15 13.87
N VAL A 135 11.08 0.57 14.37
CA VAL A 135 12.34 1.28 14.61
C VAL A 135 12.98 1.75 13.30
N PHE A 136 12.98 0.92 12.26
CA PHE A 136 13.52 1.27 10.95
C PHE A 136 12.77 2.45 10.33
N VAL A 137 11.43 2.40 10.31
CA VAL A 137 10.57 3.48 9.77
C VAL A 137 10.79 4.79 10.54
N THR A 138 10.82 4.72 11.87
CA THR A 138 10.93 5.93 12.69
C THR A 138 12.33 6.54 12.70
N ALA A 139 13.39 5.72 12.64
CA ALA A 139 14.76 6.22 12.67
C ALA A 139 15.27 6.60 11.27
N ILE A 140 15.14 5.70 10.30
CA ILE A 140 15.78 5.82 8.99
C ILE A 140 14.87 6.55 8.01
N ILE A 141 13.62 6.10 7.84
CA ILE A 141 12.71 6.70 6.85
C ILE A 141 12.28 8.11 7.28
N ALA A 142 11.75 8.26 8.49
CA ALA A 142 11.35 9.59 8.96
C ALA A 142 12.54 10.56 9.05
N GLY A 143 13.74 10.05 9.42
CA GLY A 143 14.99 10.80 9.40
C GLY A 143 15.41 11.23 8.00
N SER A 144 15.35 10.32 7.01
CA SER A 144 15.74 10.60 5.63
C SER A 144 14.82 11.64 4.99
N VAL A 145 13.50 11.52 5.18
CA VAL A 145 12.51 12.48 4.67
C VAL A 145 12.73 13.88 5.24
N ALA A 146 13.04 13.97 6.55
CA ALA A 146 13.33 15.25 7.21
C ALA A 146 14.58 15.95 6.64
N VAL A 147 15.60 15.16 6.23
CA VAL A 147 16.83 15.68 5.62
C VAL A 147 16.61 16.08 4.15
N VAL A 148 15.91 15.26 3.37
CA VAL A 148 15.72 15.47 1.92
C VAL A 148 14.82 16.66 1.61
N LYS A 149 13.76 16.89 2.40
CA LYS A 149 12.90 18.05 2.24
C LYS A 149 12.50 18.56 3.62
N PRO A 150 13.04 19.69 4.11
CA PRO A 150 12.56 20.25 5.36
C PRO A 150 11.11 20.73 5.19
N PHE A 151 10.18 20.07 5.88
CA PHE A 151 8.77 20.44 5.94
C PHE A 151 8.40 20.89 7.36
N ARG A 152 7.40 21.77 7.48
CA ARG A 152 6.93 22.24 8.80
C ARG A 152 5.91 21.25 9.34
N VAL A 153 6.24 20.59 10.45
CA VAL A 153 5.34 19.69 11.17
C VAL A 153 4.46 20.45 12.17
N LEU A 154 3.18 20.09 12.27
CA LEU A 154 2.33 20.56 13.35
C LEU A 154 2.71 19.82 14.64
N LEU A 155 3.06 20.59 15.67
CA LEU A 155 3.55 20.02 16.93
C LEU A 155 2.45 19.24 17.68
N LYS A 156 1.18 19.67 17.61
CA LYS A 156 0.09 19.02 18.36
C LYS A 156 -0.18 17.58 17.91
N PRO A 157 -0.40 17.27 16.60
CA PRO A 157 -0.58 15.89 16.16
C PRO A 157 0.69 15.06 16.37
N LEU A 158 1.86 15.63 16.11
CA LEU A 158 3.14 14.93 16.28
C LEU A 158 3.38 14.50 17.73
N MET A 159 3.17 15.41 18.70
CA MET A 159 3.35 15.08 20.12
C MET A 159 2.36 14.02 20.60
N ARG A 160 1.11 14.07 20.13
CA ARG A 160 0.12 13.02 20.40
C ARG A 160 0.61 11.67 19.89
N ASP A 161 0.97 11.58 18.61
CA ASP A 161 1.35 10.32 17.96
C ASP A 161 2.64 9.75 18.57
N ALA A 162 3.64 10.60 18.83
CA ALA A 162 4.89 10.20 19.48
C ALA A 162 4.66 9.73 20.94
N CYS A 163 3.77 10.39 21.69
CA CYS A 163 3.45 9.98 23.07
C CYS A 163 2.78 8.60 23.09
N PHE A 164 1.78 8.37 22.23
CA PHE A 164 1.14 7.05 22.12
C PHE A 164 2.10 5.97 21.68
N TYR A 165 3.00 6.27 20.74
CA TYR A 165 4.03 5.35 20.31
C TYR A 165 4.97 4.95 21.46
N ILE A 166 5.50 5.92 22.21
CA ILE A 166 6.39 5.65 23.36
C ILE A 166 5.67 4.84 24.44
N VAL A 167 4.43 5.23 24.79
CA VAL A 167 3.62 4.49 25.79
C VAL A 167 3.42 3.04 25.36
N THR A 168 3.11 2.81 24.08
CA THR A 168 2.91 1.47 23.54
C THR A 168 4.20 0.65 23.57
N VAL A 169 5.33 1.22 23.15
CA VAL A 169 6.64 0.54 23.19
C VAL A 169 7.06 0.19 24.62
N CYS A 170 6.85 1.10 25.58
CA CYS A 170 7.10 0.83 27.00
C CYS A 170 6.18 -0.28 27.54
N TRP A 171 4.90 -0.28 27.15
CA TRP A 171 3.94 -1.31 27.54
C TRP A 171 4.31 -2.69 26.96
N ILE A 172 4.69 -2.76 25.68
CA ILE A 172 5.22 -3.97 25.05
C ILE A 172 6.44 -4.49 25.81
N SER A 173 7.40 -3.61 26.12
CA SER A 173 8.62 -3.97 26.85
C SER A 173 8.34 -4.51 28.26
N TYR A 174 7.28 -4.00 28.90
CA TYR A 174 6.83 -4.49 30.22
C TYR A 174 6.23 -5.89 30.12
N VAL A 175 5.31 -6.11 29.18
CA VAL A 175 4.60 -7.40 28.98
C VAL A 175 5.55 -8.53 28.56
N ILE A 176 6.67 -8.22 27.92
CA ILE A 176 7.60 -9.27 27.44
C ILE A 176 8.61 -9.68 28.51
N LYS A 177 8.74 -8.88 29.57
CA LYS A 177 9.78 -9.08 30.59
C LYS A 177 9.67 -10.42 31.30
N ASP A 178 8.47 -10.94 31.48
CA ASP A 178 8.18 -12.22 32.14
C ASP A 178 8.18 -13.41 31.17
N GLY A 179 8.25 -13.15 29.85
CA GLY A 179 8.24 -14.17 28.81
C GLY A 179 6.89 -14.85 28.60
N THR A 180 5.80 -14.36 29.23
CA THR A 180 4.47 -14.98 29.15
C THR A 180 3.39 -13.93 28.95
N VAL A 181 2.66 -14.00 27.83
CA VAL A 181 1.59 -13.05 27.54
C VAL A 181 0.25 -13.56 28.08
N HIS A 182 -0.35 -12.83 29.01
CA HIS A 182 -1.68 -13.08 29.54
C HIS A 182 -2.78 -12.47 28.67
N LEU A 183 -3.98 -13.07 28.69
CA LEU A 183 -5.12 -12.60 27.88
C LEU A 183 -5.50 -11.13 28.16
N TRP A 184 -5.40 -10.68 29.42
CA TRP A 184 -5.71 -9.30 29.79
C TRP A 184 -4.70 -8.30 29.21
N GLU A 185 -3.43 -8.70 29.05
CA GLU A 185 -2.39 -7.90 28.41
C GLU A 185 -2.65 -7.79 26.91
N ALA A 186 -3.05 -8.89 26.27
CA ALA A 186 -3.49 -8.91 24.88
C ALA A 186 -4.70 -7.98 24.64
N ILE A 187 -5.72 -8.04 25.50
CA ILE A 187 -6.88 -7.13 25.45
C ILE A 187 -6.45 -5.68 25.67
N SER A 188 -5.47 -5.44 26.55
CA SER A 188 -4.92 -4.10 26.80
C SER A 188 -4.33 -3.48 25.53
N PHE A 189 -3.62 -4.24 24.68
CA PHE A 189 -3.11 -3.73 23.40
C PHE A 189 -4.22 -3.27 22.45
N VAL A 190 -5.29 -4.07 22.33
CA VAL A 190 -6.45 -3.71 21.50
C VAL A 190 -7.14 -2.45 22.04
N LEU A 191 -7.29 -2.35 23.37
CA LEU A 191 -7.88 -1.18 24.01
C LEU A 191 -7.02 0.08 23.80
N CYS A 192 -5.69 -0.02 23.94
CA CYS A 192 -4.77 1.08 23.66
C CYS A 192 -4.91 1.58 22.21
N TYR A 193 -5.03 0.68 21.24
CA TYR A 193 -5.25 1.03 19.84
C TYR A 193 -6.60 1.74 19.60
N LEU A 194 -7.69 1.24 20.19
CA LEU A 194 -9.01 1.88 20.11
C LEU A 194 -9.01 3.27 20.76
N LEU A 195 -8.33 3.42 21.90
CA LEU A 195 -8.16 4.71 22.57
C LEU A 195 -7.39 5.70 21.68
N PHE A 196 -6.29 5.26 21.05
CA PHE A 196 -5.54 6.06 20.10
C PHE A 196 -6.43 6.57 18.94
N ILE A 197 -7.16 5.67 18.26
CA ILE A 197 -8.08 6.06 17.18
C ILE A 197 -9.12 7.06 17.68
N SER A 198 -9.73 6.79 18.83
CA SER A 198 -10.77 7.67 19.38
C SER A 198 -10.25 9.09 19.61
N LEU A 199 -9.03 9.24 20.14
CA LEU A 199 -8.40 10.53 20.38
C LEU A 199 -8.02 11.25 19.09
N VAL A 200 -7.54 10.53 18.08
CA VAL A 200 -7.28 11.09 16.74
C VAL A 200 -8.57 11.67 16.15
N VAL A 201 -9.67 10.90 16.21
CA VAL A 201 -10.98 11.33 15.70
C VAL A 201 -11.53 12.52 16.49
N ILE A 202 -11.47 12.49 17.83
CA ILE A 202 -11.93 13.60 18.68
C ILE A 202 -11.14 14.88 18.40
N MET A 203 -9.81 14.78 18.29
CA MET A 203 -8.94 15.93 18.00
C MET A 203 -9.27 16.53 16.62
N GLN A 204 -9.51 15.70 15.60
CA GLN A 204 -9.94 16.18 14.29
C GLN A 204 -11.30 16.88 14.35
N ILE A 205 -12.27 16.32 15.09
CA ILE A 205 -13.58 16.95 15.26
C ILE A 205 -13.41 18.33 15.92
N TYR A 206 -12.53 18.45 16.91
CA TYR A 206 -12.25 19.71 17.57
C TYR A 206 -11.62 20.74 16.62
N GLU A 207 -10.60 20.35 15.86
CA GLU A 207 -9.96 21.22 14.85
C GLU A 207 -10.95 21.65 13.77
N ASN A 208 -11.73 20.72 13.21
CA ASN A 208 -12.78 21.01 12.23
C ASN A 208 -13.88 21.93 12.79
N ARG A 209 -14.14 21.90 14.10
CA ARG A 209 -15.07 22.82 14.76
C ARG A 209 -14.44 24.19 14.96
N GLU A 210 -13.19 24.26 15.38
CA GLU A 210 -12.45 25.50 15.59
C GLU A 210 -12.28 26.27 14.28
N GLU A 211 -11.93 25.59 13.18
CA GLU A 211 -11.86 26.19 11.84
C GLU A 211 -13.21 26.72 11.37
N ARG A 212 -14.28 25.95 11.60
CA ARG A 212 -15.65 26.42 11.32
C ARG A 212 -16.01 27.63 12.16
N LEU A 213 -15.61 27.70 13.43
CA LEU A 213 -15.85 28.84 14.32
C LEU A 213 -15.07 30.08 13.86
N LYS A 214 -13.76 29.93 13.57
CA LYS A 214 -12.89 30.99 13.03
C LYS A 214 -13.39 31.50 11.68
N SER A 215 -13.97 30.64 10.85
CA SER A 215 -14.57 31.03 9.57
C SER A 215 -15.87 31.83 9.71
N ARG A 216 -16.57 31.70 10.85
CA ARG A 216 -17.82 32.42 11.16
C ARG A 216 -17.59 33.78 11.82
N ILE A 217 -16.46 34.01 12.49
CA ILE A 217 -16.14 35.29 13.13
C ILE A 217 -15.36 36.17 12.12
N PRO A 218 -15.91 37.29 11.61
CA PRO A 218 -15.13 38.22 10.83
C PRO A 218 -14.13 38.89 11.77
N SER A 219 -12.85 38.52 11.71
CA SER A 219 -11.82 39.28 12.43
C SER A 219 -11.81 40.72 11.93
N VAL A 220 -12.06 41.69 12.82
CA VAL A 220 -11.92 43.12 12.51
C VAL A 220 -10.42 43.38 12.39
N PRO A 221 -9.89 43.83 11.23
CA PRO A 221 -8.44 43.82 11.02
C PRO A 221 -7.68 44.95 11.71
N ASP A 222 -8.34 46.00 12.19
CA ASP A 222 -7.64 47.22 12.60
C ASP A 222 -8.18 47.86 13.89
N PRO A 223 -7.32 48.14 14.89
CA PRO A 223 -7.70 48.90 16.09
C PRO A 223 -8.19 50.32 15.76
N ASP A 224 -7.79 50.87 14.61
CA ASP A 224 -8.17 52.21 14.17
C ASP A 224 -9.61 52.30 13.63
N ILE A 225 -10.14 51.22 13.04
CA ILE A 225 -11.55 51.12 12.64
C ILE A 225 -12.45 51.06 13.87
N LEU A 226 -12.02 50.33 14.91
CA LEU A 226 -12.74 50.26 16.19
C LEU A 226 -12.75 51.63 16.90
N ARG A 227 -11.63 52.36 16.86
CA ARG A 227 -11.53 53.73 17.39
C ARG A 227 -12.42 54.72 16.63
N THR A 228 -12.48 54.64 15.30
CA THR A 228 -13.36 55.51 14.49
C THR A 228 -14.84 55.18 14.65
N TYR A 229 -15.19 53.91 14.92
CA TYR A 229 -16.56 53.51 15.23
C TYR A 229 -17.01 54.02 16.62
N LEU A 230 -16.12 53.94 17.63
CA LEU A 230 -16.39 54.44 18.97
C LEU A 230 -16.45 55.97 19.03
N ALA A 231 -15.61 56.67 18.26
CA ALA A 231 -15.62 58.14 18.18
C ALA A 231 -16.85 58.72 17.48
N ASN A 232 -17.52 57.94 16.62
CA ASN A 232 -18.75 58.33 15.93
C ASN A 232 -20.03 57.78 16.59
N LYS A 233 -19.91 57.06 17.71
CA LYS A 233 -21.03 56.40 18.39
C LYS A 233 -22.11 57.37 18.90
N ASP A 234 -21.72 58.61 19.22
CA ASP A 234 -22.63 59.63 19.79
C ASP A 234 -23.24 60.56 18.73
N LYS A 235 -22.95 60.33 17.45
CA LYS A 235 -23.66 60.97 16.33
C LYS A 235 -24.43 59.85 15.65
N ASP A 236 -25.76 59.90 15.62
CA ASP A 236 -26.67 58.91 15.00
C ASP A 236 -26.52 58.76 13.47
N ILE A 237 -25.32 58.98 12.94
CA ILE A 237 -24.93 58.80 11.56
C ILE A 237 -24.09 57.53 11.52
N ILE A 238 -24.72 56.41 11.16
CA ILE A 238 -24.03 55.16 10.87
C ILE A 238 -23.04 55.46 9.73
N PRO A 239 -21.71 55.45 9.97
CA PRO A 239 -20.78 55.68 8.89
C PRO A 239 -20.87 54.48 7.94
N ARG A 240 -21.13 54.74 6.64
CA ARG A 240 -20.98 53.71 5.60
C ARG A 240 -19.50 53.33 5.55
N ILE A 241 -19.17 52.25 6.26
CA ILE A 241 -17.85 51.63 6.17
C ILE A 241 -17.64 51.30 4.68
N PRO A 242 -16.61 51.86 4.01
CA PRO A 242 -16.24 51.34 2.71
C PRO A 242 -15.79 49.91 2.96
N VAL A 243 -16.54 48.94 2.45
CA VAL A 243 -16.15 47.54 2.49
C VAL A 243 -14.96 47.38 1.54
N LYS A 244 -13.76 47.76 2.00
CA LYS A 244 -12.52 47.28 1.41
C LYS A 244 -12.40 45.83 1.83
N GLY A 245 -12.94 44.97 0.96
CA GLY A 245 -12.95 43.54 1.16
C GLY A 245 -11.53 42.99 1.33
N ARG A 246 -11.37 42.14 2.33
CA ARG A 246 -10.13 41.40 2.59
C ARG A 246 -9.61 40.73 1.31
N ALA A 247 -8.40 41.13 0.94
CA ALA A 247 -7.71 40.86 -0.31
C ALA A 247 -7.19 39.41 -0.53
N VAL A 248 -7.81 38.39 0.05
CA VAL A 248 -7.49 36.99 -0.35
C VAL A 248 -8.76 36.16 -0.57
N ARG A 249 -9.85 36.48 0.13
CA ARG A 249 -11.14 35.75 0.01
C ARG A 249 -12.18 36.48 -0.84
N LEU A 250 -12.02 37.80 -1.03
CA LEU A 250 -12.90 38.57 -1.91
C LEU A 250 -12.51 38.42 -3.38
N ARG A 251 -11.22 38.17 -3.69
CA ARG A 251 -10.80 37.83 -5.05
C ARG A 251 -11.46 36.53 -5.48
N THR A 252 -11.38 35.46 -4.70
CA THR A 252 -12.07 34.19 -5.00
C THR A 252 -13.59 34.31 -5.02
N LYS A 253 -14.23 35.11 -4.16
CA LYS A 253 -15.69 35.30 -4.21
C LYS A 253 -16.14 36.25 -5.33
N MET A 254 -15.35 37.26 -5.69
CA MET A 254 -15.57 38.07 -6.89
C MET A 254 -15.26 37.26 -8.14
N ASP A 255 -14.22 36.42 -8.16
CA ASP A 255 -13.89 35.51 -9.26
C ASP A 255 -14.96 34.43 -9.40
N ILE A 256 -15.54 33.94 -8.30
CA ILE A 256 -16.70 33.02 -8.32
C ILE A 256 -17.96 33.78 -8.77
N ALA A 257 -18.22 35.01 -8.32
CA ALA A 257 -19.37 35.79 -8.76
C ALA A 257 -19.23 36.25 -10.22
N ILE A 258 -18.03 36.64 -10.66
CA ILE A 258 -17.65 36.98 -12.02
C ILE A 258 -17.65 35.72 -12.89
N ALA A 259 -17.19 34.56 -12.42
CA ALA A 259 -17.29 33.28 -13.14
C ALA A 259 -18.72 32.73 -13.21
N VAL A 260 -19.56 33.04 -12.22
CA VAL A 260 -21.00 32.70 -12.24
C VAL A 260 -21.74 33.63 -13.19
N GLU A 261 -21.41 34.92 -13.25
CA GLU A 261 -22.03 35.87 -14.19
C GLU A 261 -21.44 35.74 -15.61
N LEU A 262 -20.14 35.47 -15.78
CA LEU A 262 -19.50 35.02 -17.03
C LEU A 262 -20.03 33.67 -17.47
N GLY A 263 -20.37 32.77 -16.54
CA GLY A 263 -21.01 31.48 -16.82
C GLY A 263 -22.47 31.63 -17.26
N LYS A 264 -23.18 32.65 -16.76
CA LYS A 264 -24.49 33.06 -17.28
C LYS A 264 -24.35 33.72 -18.67
N GLU A 265 -23.34 34.57 -18.89
CA GLU A 265 -23.04 35.11 -20.23
C GLU A 265 -22.55 34.03 -21.20
N GLN A 266 -21.80 33.01 -20.77
CA GLN A 266 -21.39 31.83 -21.57
C GLN A 266 -22.58 30.91 -21.87
N ARG A 267 -23.54 30.77 -20.95
CA ARG A 267 -24.82 30.10 -21.22
C ARG A 267 -25.66 30.84 -22.25
N GLN A 268 -25.46 32.15 -22.38
CA GLN A 268 -26.13 32.99 -23.39
C GLN A 268 -25.33 33.04 -24.71
N ASN A 269 -23.99 32.95 -24.65
CA ASN A 269 -23.03 32.75 -25.76
C ASN A 269 -22.75 31.26 -26.04
N ARG A 270 -23.79 30.42 -25.91
CA ARG A 270 -23.77 28.97 -26.17
C ARG A 270 -23.58 28.66 -27.66
N THR A 271 -22.46 29.08 -28.22
CA THR A 271 -22.01 28.67 -29.54
C THR A 271 -20.52 28.33 -29.60
N THR A 272 -19.69 28.65 -28.59
CA THR A 272 -18.24 28.32 -28.65
C THR A 272 -17.55 28.19 -27.26
N LEU A 273 -17.23 26.93 -26.85
CA LEU A 273 -16.11 26.46 -25.98
C LEU A 273 -16.19 26.58 -24.41
N PRO A 274 -15.50 25.70 -23.61
CA PRO A 274 -16.06 24.49 -23.00
C PRO A 274 -16.04 24.42 -21.44
N GLU A 275 -16.68 23.35 -20.94
CA GLU A 275 -17.03 22.94 -19.57
C GLU A 275 -15.81 22.64 -18.65
N GLU A 276 -16.06 22.51 -17.34
CA GLU A 276 -15.15 22.15 -16.22
C GLU A 276 -13.78 21.54 -16.60
N MET A 277 -12.70 21.91 -15.87
CA MET A 277 -11.37 21.28 -15.96
C MET A 277 -11.41 19.79 -15.53
N VAL A 278 -12.12 18.97 -16.29
CA VAL A 278 -11.68 17.64 -16.66
C VAL A 278 -10.44 17.90 -17.51
N VAL A 279 -9.29 17.37 -17.12
CA VAL A 279 -8.20 17.18 -18.06
C VAL A 279 -8.77 16.26 -19.14
N GLU A 280 -9.39 16.81 -20.18
CA GLU A 280 -9.60 16.07 -21.41
C GLU A 280 -8.20 15.83 -21.93
N ASP A 281 -7.67 14.65 -21.66
CA ASP A 281 -6.48 14.15 -22.30
C ASP A 281 -6.80 14.08 -23.79
N VAL A 282 -6.41 15.13 -24.53
CA VAL A 282 -6.75 15.35 -25.94
C VAL A 282 -6.27 14.18 -26.81
N ASP A 283 -5.34 13.37 -26.30
CA ASP A 283 -4.75 12.21 -26.96
C ASP A 283 -5.39 10.85 -26.62
N ARG A 284 -6.34 10.74 -25.69
CA ARG A 284 -6.90 9.42 -25.33
C ARG A 284 -7.74 8.84 -26.48
N PRO A 285 -7.36 7.69 -27.07
CA PRO A 285 -8.04 7.16 -28.24
C PRO A 285 -9.42 6.59 -27.86
N LYS A 286 -10.47 7.05 -28.55
CA LYS A 286 -11.85 6.61 -28.31
C LYS A 286 -12.14 5.25 -28.97
N GLY A 287 -12.79 4.36 -28.22
CA GLY A 287 -13.28 3.07 -28.71
C GLY A 287 -12.88 1.89 -27.82
N LEU A 288 -13.71 0.84 -27.79
CA LEU A 288 -13.62 -0.26 -26.81
C LEU A 288 -12.23 -0.90 -26.71
N PHE A 289 -11.64 -1.29 -27.84
CA PHE A 289 -10.33 -1.95 -27.89
C PHE A 289 -9.16 -0.97 -27.84
N LYS A 290 -9.35 0.26 -28.34
CA LYS A 290 -8.31 1.28 -28.34
C LYS A 290 -8.07 1.82 -26.92
N GLU A 291 -9.14 2.10 -26.19
CA GLU A 291 -9.08 2.46 -24.76
C GLU A 291 -8.43 1.31 -23.97
N PHE A 292 -8.81 0.05 -24.22
CA PHE A 292 -8.21 -1.12 -23.58
C PHE A 292 -6.70 -1.23 -23.81
N LEU A 293 -6.24 -1.14 -25.06
CA LEU A 293 -4.81 -1.23 -25.36
C LEU A 293 -4.01 -0.04 -24.82
N TYR A 294 -4.62 1.15 -24.78
CA TYR A 294 -4.00 2.33 -24.20
C TYR A 294 -3.80 2.17 -22.69
N ASP A 295 -4.82 1.72 -21.96
CA ASP A 295 -4.76 1.61 -20.49
C ASP A 295 -3.96 0.39 -19.98
N ILE A 296 -3.75 -0.64 -20.82
CA ILE A 296 -2.88 -1.80 -20.51
C ILE A 296 -1.42 -1.51 -20.81
N ASN A 297 -1.12 -0.46 -21.59
CA ASN A 297 0.26 -0.15 -21.91
C ASN A 297 0.97 0.33 -20.63
N PRO A 298 2.01 -0.39 -20.16
CA PRO A 298 2.69 -0.03 -18.91
C PRO A 298 3.63 1.17 -19.07
N ILE A 299 3.94 1.59 -20.29
CA ILE A 299 4.88 2.68 -20.58
C ILE A 299 4.11 3.83 -21.26
N GLY A 300 3.90 4.92 -20.53
CA GLY A 300 3.34 6.16 -21.09
C GLY A 300 4.31 6.84 -22.07
N GLU A 301 3.76 7.50 -23.09
CA GLU A 301 4.56 8.19 -24.11
C GLU A 301 5.33 9.39 -23.54
N GLU A 302 4.71 10.15 -22.65
CA GLU A 302 5.33 11.27 -21.92
C GLU A 302 6.43 10.79 -20.96
N ASP A 303 6.18 9.70 -20.23
CA ASP A 303 7.17 9.09 -19.32
C ASP A 303 8.39 8.58 -20.09
N TRP A 304 8.17 7.99 -21.28
CA TRP A 304 9.24 7.50 -22.13
C TRP A 304 10.08 8.63 -22.74
N THR A 305 9.44 9.71 -23.19
CA THR A 305 10.15 10.82 -23.84
C THR A 305 10.97 11.64 -22.85
N SER A 306 10.46 11.84 -21.63
CA SER A 306 11.13 12.57 -20.55
C SER A 306 12.24 11.79 -19.83
N ALA A 307 12.24 10.45 -19.95
CA ALA A 307 13.15 9.59 -19.18
C ALA A 307 14.62 9.59 -19.65
N ASN A 308 15.53 9.61 -18.67
CA ASN A 308 16.96 9.33 -18.86
C ASN A 308 17.20 7.85 -19.22
N ARG A 309 18.38 7.52 -19.77
CA ARG A 309 18.71 6.13 -20.18
C ARG A 309 18.53 5.09 -19.06
N LEU A 310 18.91 5.42 -17.83
CA LEU A 310 18.72 4.54 -16.67
C LEU A 310 17.24 4.32 -16.33
N VAL A 311 16.43 5.38 -16.39
CA VAL A 311 14.99 5.30 -16.14
C VAL A 311 14.30 4.49 -17.24
N LYS A 312 14.70 4.66 -18.51
CA LYS A 312 14.21 3.84 -19.63
C LYS A 312 14.50 2.36 -19.43
N PHE A 313 15.70 2.02 -18.97
CA PHE A 313 16.06 0.64 -18.66
C PHE A 313 15.18 0.05 -17.55
N ILE A 314 14.94 0.82 -16.48
CA ILE A 314 14.05 0.43 -15.39
C ILE A 314 12.60 0.25 -15.90
N LEU A 315 12.09 1.16 -16.74
CA LEU A 315 10.76 1.06 -17.34
C LEU A 315 10.58 -0.22 -18.17
N ILE A 316 11.59 -0.62 -18.93
CA ILE A 316 11.55 -1.87 -19.72
C ILE A 316 11.51 -3.09 -18.80
N ILE A 317 12.37 -3.14 -17.78
CA ILE A 317 12.41 -4.27 -16.82
C ILE A 317 11.11 -4.41 -16.03
N ARG A 318 10.50 -3.28 -15.69
CA ARG A 318 9.23 -3.19 -14.96
C ARG A 318 8.01 -3.57 -15.81
N SER A 319 8.05 -3.24 -17.11
CA SER A 319 6.96 -3.39 -18.07
C SER A 319 6.20 -4.72 -18.01
N PRO A 320 6.83 -5.91 -18.06
CA PRO A 320 6.09 -7.18 -18.10
C PRO A 320 5.25 -7.42 -16.85
N VAL A 321 5.77 -7.08 -15.67
CA VAL A 321 5.03 -7.24 -14.42
C VAL A 321 3.96 -6.17 -14.29
N MET A 322 4.25 -4.93 -14.68
CA MET A 322 3.25 -3.85 -14.67
C MET A 322 2.04 -4.18 -15.55
N LEU A 323 2.26 -4.75 -16.73
CA LEU A 323 1.19 -5.20 -17.63
C LEU A 323 0.32 -6.28 -16.96
N LEU A 324 0.94 -7.26 -16.29
CA LEU A 324 0.22 -8.30 -15.54
C LEU A 324 -0.59 -7.69 -14.38
N LEU A 325 0.00 -6.74 -13.65
CA LEU A 325 -0.67 -6.03 -12.55
C LEU A 325 -1.85 -5.18 -13.05
N GLN A 326 -1.71 -4.48 -14.18
CA GLN A 326 -2.80 -3.71 -14.79
C GLN A 326 -3.94 -4.62 -15.27
N LEU A 327 -3.65 -5.82 -15.77
CA LEU A 327 -4.67 -6.80 -16.14
C LEU A 327 -5.37 -7.43 -14.93
N PHE A 328 -4.66 -7.54 -13.81
CA PHE A 328 -5.14 -8.21 -12.60
C PHE A 328 -5.84 -7.28 -11.61
N ILE A 329 -5.33 -6.06 -11.40
CA ILE A 329 -5.78 -5.16 -10.33
C ILE A 329 -6.68 -4.08 -10.94
N PRO A 330 -7.98 -4.04 -10.59
CA PRO A 330 -8.85 -2.96 -11.02
C PRO A 330 -8.42 -1.64 -10.37
N LEU A 331 -8.14 -0.63 -11.18
CA LEU A 331 -7.69 0.68 -10.72
C LEU A 331 -8.78 1.73 -10.91
N VAL A 332 -9.05 2.49 -9.86
CA VAL A 332 -9.88 3.69 -9.93
C VAL A 332 -9.01 4.87 -9.56
N ASN A 333 -8.80 5.77 -10.51
CA ASN A 333 -8.01 6.97 -10.28
C ASN A 333 -8.83 8.22 -10.59
N MET A 334 -9.06 9.06 -9.59
CA MET A 334 -9.87 10.28 -9.71
C MET A 334 -9.21 11.36 -10.56
N THR A 335 -7.89 11.31 -10.77
CA THR A 335 -7.16 12.31 -11.56
C THR A 335 -7.22 12.05 -13.07
N THR A 336 -7.58 10.83 -13.48
CA THR A 336 -7.59 10.40 -14.89
C THR A 336 -8.95 10.57 -15.55
N VAL A 337 -8.97 10.71 -16.89
CA VAL A 337 -10.19 10.81 -17.69
C VAL A 337 -11.11 9.61 -17.43
N LYS A 338 -12.42 9.86 -17.32
CA LYS A 338 -13.43 8.83 -16.95
C LYS A 338 -13.10 8.10 -15.63
N ARG A 339 -12.29 8.69 -14.74
CA ARG A 339 -11.82 8.04 -13.49
C ARG A 339 -11.13 6.68 -13.73
N GLY A 340 -10.47 6.52 -14.88
CA GLY A 340 -9.87 5.25 -15.31
C GLY A 340 -10.87 4.18 -15.76
N TRP A 341 -12.13 4.54 -16.01
CA TRP A 341 -13.12 3.58 -16.49
C TRP A 341 -12.84 3.15 -17.93
N THR A 342 -12.59 1.84 -18.07
CA THR A 342 -12.46 1.18 -19.37
C THR A 342 -13.30 -0.08 -19.35
N LYS A 343 -14.36 -0.09 -20.16
CA LYS A 343 -15.42 -1.10 -20.10
C LYS A 343 -14.87 -2.52 -20.24
N LEU A 344 -14.00 -2.76 -21.23
CA LEU A 344 -13.45 -4.09 -21.49
C LEU A 344 -12.51 -4.53 -20.36
N LEU A 345 -11.61 -3.65 -19.93
CA LEU A 345 -10.62 -3.93 -18.88
C LEU A 345 -11.30 -4.22 -17.54
N ASN A 346 -12.24 -3.37 -17.11
CA ASN A 346 -12.94 -3.55 -15.83
C ASN A 346 -13.84 -4.80 -15.82
N CYS A 347 -14.48 -5.14 -16.94
CA CYS A 347 -15.26 -6.39 -17.02
C CYS A 347 -14.35 -7.63 -17.00
N PHE A 348 -13.17 -7.55 -17.63
CA PHE A 348 -12.16 -8.61 -17.57
C PHE A 348 -11.62 -8.78 -16.14
N GLN A 349 -11.27 -7.67 -15.48
CA GLN A 349 -10.79 -7.67 -14.09
C GLN A 349 -11.83 -8.21 -13.11
N LEU A 350 -13.14 -7.95 -13.29
CA LEU A 350 -14.19 -8.56 -12.44
C LEU A 350 -14.16 -10.10 -12.44
N CYS A 351 -13.73 -10.70 -13.55
CA CYS A 351 -13.59 -12.14 -13.69
C CYS A 351 -12.22 -12.63 -13.17
N VAL A 352 -11.16 -11.96 -13.61
CA VAL A 352 -9.78 -12.42 -13.37
C VAL A 352 -9.31 -12.17 -11.94
N THR A 353 -9.64 -11.01 -11.37
CA THR A 353 -9.18 -10.61 -10.03
C THR A 353 -9.53 -11.64 -8.96
N PRO A 354 -10.81 -12.00 -8.72
CA PRO A 354 -11.15 -12.94 -7.66
C PRO A 354 -10.64 -14.36 -7.95
N THR A 355 -10.67 -14.79 -9.21
CA THR A 355 -10.25 -16.13 -9.62
C THR A 355 -8.74 -16.31 -9.42
N LEU A 356 -7.93 -15.35 -9.88
CA LEU A 356 -6.48 -15.42 -9.77
C LEU A 356 -6.04 -15.17 -8.32
N SER A 357 -6.72 -14.31 -7.56
CA SER A 357 -6.46 -14.11 -6.13
C SER A 357 -6.59 -15.42 -5.35
N LEU A 358 -7.68 -16.15 -5.57
CA LEU A 358 -7.90 -17.46 -4.95
C LEU A 358 -6.90 -18.49 -5.46
N PHE A 359 -6.61 -18.50 -6.75
CA PHE A 359 -5.62 -19.41 -7.32
C PHE A 359 -4.24 -19.19 -6.66
N LEU A 360 -3.77 -17.95 -6.56
CA LEU A 360 -2.47 -17.62 -5.98
C LEU A 360 -2.41 -17.95 -4.48
N LEU A 361 -3.46 -17.66 -3.72
CA LEU A 361 -3.56 -18.06 -2.31
C LEU A 361 -3.52 -19.59 -2.14
N ASN A 362 -4.24 -20.32 -3.00
CA ASN A 362 -4.23 -21.78 -2.97
C ASN A 362 -2.85 -22.33 -3.37
N VAL A 363 -2.22 -21.78 -4.42
CA VAL A 363 -0.87 -22.18 -4.84
C VAL A 363 0.13 -21.96 -3.71
N LYS A 364 0.10 -20.81 -3.03
CA LYS A 364 0.97 -20.55 -1.88
C LYS A 364 0.76 -21.57 -0.74
N ASN A 365 -0.49 -21.78 -0.34
CA ASN A 365 -0.83 -22.77 0.70
C ASN A 365 -0.48 -24.21 0.30
N ILE A 366 -0.55 -24.54 -0.98
CA ILE A 366 -0.29 -25.87 -1.51
C ILE A 366 1.20 -26.13 -1.66
N PHE A 367 2.00 -25.16 -2.12
CA PHE A 367 3.47 -25.32 -2.18
C PHE A 367 4.06 -25.45 -0.76
N GLY A 368 3.56 -24.70 0.23
CA GLY A 368 3.93 -24.88 1.64
C GLY A 368 3.48 -26.22 2.26
N GLN A 369 2.43 -26.87 1.73
CA GLN A 369 2.02 -28.21 2.15
C GLN A 369 2.71 -29.35 1.37
N LEU A 370 3.04 -29.13 0.09
CA LEU A 370 3.62 -30.14 -0.79
C LEU A 370 5.08 -30.43 -0.43
N SER A 371 5.80 -29.45 0.12
CA SER A 371 7.17 -29.61 0.66
C SER A 371 7.23 -30.49 1.92
N ARG A 372 6.10 -30.80 2.57
CA ARG A 372 6.03 -31.71 3.73
C ARG A 372 5.90 -33.19 3.35
N LEU A 373 5.85 -33.54 2.06
CA LEU A 373 5.65 -34.91 1.60
C LEU A 373 6.90 -35.48 0.92
N PRO A 374 7.24 -36.76 1.16
CA PRO A 374 8.40 -37.40 0.54
C PRO A 374 8.23 -37.53 -0.98
N SER A 375 9.38 -37.56 -1.65
CA SER A 375 9.68 -37.33 -3.09
C SER A 375 8.98 -38.17 -4.17
N HIS A 376 7.82 -38.79 -3.89
CA HIS A 376 7.12 -39.68 -4.83
C HIS A 376 5.71 -39.23 -5.27
N PHE A 377 5.26 -38.02 -4.94
CA PHE A 377 3.89 -37.57 -5.28
C PHE A 377 3.84 -36.46 -6.34
N HIS A 378 3.07 -36.70 -7.40
CA HIS A 378 3.03 -35.89 -8.62
C HIS A 378 2.22 -34.57 -8.43
N PRO A 379 2.72 -33.38 -8.81
CA PRO A 379 2.13 -32.07 -8.51
C PRO A 379 0.84 -31.71 -9.28
N ARG A 380 0.36 -32.55 -10.21
CA ARG A 380 -0.78 -32.23 -11.09
C ARG A 380 -2.17 -32.32 -10.41
N SER A 381 -2.31 -32.99 -9.27
CA SER A 381 -3.63 -33.29 -8.65
C SER A 381 -3.98 -32.43 -7.43
N VAL A 382 -3.09 -31.54 -6.98
CA VAL A 382 -3.21 -30.90 -5.66
C VAL A 382 -3.77 -29.46 -5.74
N VAL A 383 -3.54 -28.75 -6.85
CA VAL A 383 -4.01 -27.37 -7.11
C VAL A 383 -5.54 -27.22 -7.03
N TRP A 384 -6.27 -28.32 -7.18
CA TRP A 384 -7.74 -28.37 -7.17
C TRP A 384 -8.34 -28.77 -5.82
N LYS A 385 -7.54 -28.98 -4.76
CA LYS A 385 -7.99 -29.62 -3.50
C LYS A 385 -8.88 -28.79 -2.60
N THR A 386 -9.01 -27.48 -2.78
CA THR A 386 -10.05 -26.72 -2.07
C THR A 386 -11.40 -27.03 -2.71
N HIS A 387 -12.04 -28.07 -2.17
CA HIS A 387 -13.32 -28.57 -2.63
C HIS A 387 -14.42 -28.14 -1.66
N PHE A 388 -15.52 -27.60 -2.19
CA PHE A 388 -16.80 -27.56 -1.49
C PHE A 388 -17.62 -28.72 -2.03
N GLY A 389 -17.63 -29.85 -1.32
CA GLY A 389 -18.24 -31.09 -1.82
C GLY A 389 -17.46 -31.67 -3.02
N PRO A 390 -18.11 -32.03 -4.15
CA PRO A 390 -17.43 -32.63 -5.31
C PRO A 390 -16.78 -31.64 -6.28
N VAL A 391 -16.84 -30.32 -6.04
CA VAL A 391 -16.41 -29.28 -6.99
C VAL A 391 -15.30 -28.41 -6.40
N SER A 392 -14.26 -28.12 -7.20
CA SER A 392 -13.18 -27.19 -6.84
C SER A 392 -13.71 -25.75 -6.75
N VAL A 393 -13.21 -24.96 -5.81
CA VAL A 393 -13.65 -23.57 -5.56
C VAL A 393 -13.26 -22.63 -6.70
N VAL A 394 -12.10 -22.82 -7.34
CA VAL A 394 -11.60 -21.95 -8.43
C VAL A 394 -12.57 -21.83 -9.63
N PRO A 395 -13.08 -22.91 -10.23
CA PRO A 395 -14.02 -22.81 -11.35
C PRO A 395 -15.36 -22.17 -10.96
N ILE A 396 -15.80 -22.30 -9.70
CA ILE A 396 -17.02 -21.66 -9.21
C ILE A 396 -16.85 -20.13 -9.26
N PHE A 397 -15.73 -19.62 -8.73
CA PHE A 397 -15.43 -18.18 -8.76
C PHE A 397 -15.23 -17.65 -10.19
N LEU A 398 -14.65 -18.46 -11.09
CA LEU A 398 -14.54 -18.10 -12.51
C LEU A 398 -15.92 -17.97 -13.16
N VAL A 399 -16.83 -18.93 -12.93
CA VAL A 399 -18.19 -18.90 -13.49
C VAL A 399 -18.99 -17.72 -12.91
N VAL A 400 -18.92 -17.50 -11.60
CA VAL A 400 -19.61 -16.36 -10.97
C VAL A 400 -19.03 -15.04 -11.46
N GLY A 401 -17.70 -14.91 -11.53
CA GLY A 401 -17.01 -13.72 -12.01
C GLY A 401 -17.31 -13.41 -13.48
N THR A 402 -17.34 -14.43 -14.35
CA THR A 402 -17.75 -14.26 -15.77
C THR A 402 -19.21 -13.82 -15.89
N VAL A 403 -20.13 -14.42 -15.13
CA VAL A 403 -21.55 -14.02 -15.15
C VAL A 403 -21.71 -12.56 -14.71
N ILE A 404 -21.07 -12.16 -13.61
CA ILE A 404 -21.10 -10.77 -13.12
C ILE A 404 -20.47 -9.83 -14.16
N GLY A 405 -19.32 -10.20 -14.73
CA GLY A 405 -18.64 -9.43 -15.77
C GLY A 405 -19.50 -9.23 -17.02
N VAL A 406 -20.21 -10.26 -17.48
CA VAL A 406 -21.14 -10.17 -18.61
C VAL A 406 -22.33 -9.27 -18.28
N ILE A 407 -22.92 -9.39 -17.10
CA ILE A 407 -24.03 -8.51 -16.66
C ILE A 407 -23.57 -7.05 -16.65
N VAL A 408 -22.42 -6.76 -16.04
CA VAL A 408 -21.85 -5.40 -16.00
C VAL A 408 -21.53 -4.90 -17.42
N PHE A 409 -21.02 -5.75 -18.29
CA PHE A 409 -20.76 -5.39 -19.69
C PHE A 409 -22.05 -5.03 -20.44
N LEU A 410 -23.15 -5.75 -20.19
CA LEU A 410 -24.44 -5.44 -20.83
C LEU A 410 -25.12 -4.19 -20.24
N MET A 411 -24.95 -3.92 -18.94
CA MET A 411 -25.60 -2.79 -18.26
C MET A 411 -24.86 -1.45 -18.42
N THR A 412 -23.57 -1.46 -18.76
CA THR A 412 -22.73 -0.25 -18.78
C THR A 412 -22.48 0.30 -20.18
N HIS A 413 -22.31 1.63 -20.28
CA HIS A 413 -21.95 2.31 -21.52
C HIS A 413 -20.45 2.61 -21.58
N VAL A 414 -19.90 2.79 -22.79
CA VAL A 414 -18.46 3.05 -23.01
C VAL A 414 -18.08 4.49 -22.61
N ASP A 415 -18.96 5.45 -22.90
CA ASP A 415 -18.67 6.88 -22.69
C ASP A 415 -19.03 7.42 -21.31
N ARG A 416 -19.71 6.61 -20.48
CA ARG A 416 -20.21 7.05 -19.17
C ARG A 416 -19.71 6.14 -18.06
N VAL A 417 -19.13 6.75 -17.03
CA VAL A 417 -18.71 6.07 -15.80
C VAL A 417 -19.94 5.55 -15.04
N PRO A 418 -19.98 4.27 -14.64
CA PRO A 418 -21.07 3.73 -13.86
C PRO A 418 -21.06 4.26 -12.42
N LYS A 419 -22.24 4.39 -11.79
CA LYS A 419 -22.35 4.88 -10.40
C LYS A 419 -21.63 3.98 -9.39
N PHE A 420 -21.56 2.67 -9.68
CA PHE A 420 -20.86 1.69 -8.85
C PHE A 420 -19.36 1.60 -9.15
N HIS A 421 -18.80 2.46 -10.00
CA HIS A 421 -17.35 2.47 -10.30
C HIS A 421 -16.50 2.61 -9.03
N ASN A 422 -16.97 3.36 -8.04
CA ASN A 422 -16.28 3.49 -6.76
C ASN A 422 -16.10 2.15 -6.02
N ALA A 423 -16.95 1.14 -6.26
CA ALA A 423 -16.78 -0.19 -5.68
C ALA A 423 -15.55 -0.91 -6.24
N PHE A 424 -15.13 -0.62 -7.47
CA PHE A 424 -13.89 -1.16 -8.05
C PHE A 424 -12.65 -0.70 -7.27
N ALA A 425 -12.69 0.46 -6.61
CA ALA A 425 -11.59 0.90 -5.75
C ALA A 425 -11.39 -0.04 -4.55
N PHE A 426 -12.46 -0.60 -4.01
CA PHE A 426 -12.38 -1.57 -2.91
C PHE A 426 -11.84 -2.92 -3.40
N PHE A 427 -12.30 -3.40 -4.57
CA PHE A 427 -11.74 -4.60 -5.19
C PHE A 427 -10.26 -4.43 -5.55
N GLY A 428 -9.90 -3.26 -6.09
CA GLY A 428 -8.53 -2.88 -6.43
C GLY A 428 -7.62 -2.85 -5.22
N PHE A 429 -8.10 -2.23 -4.14
CA PHE A 429 -7.39 -2.22 -2.87
C PHE A 429 -7.13 -3.62 -2.32
N LEU A 430 -8.14 -4.50 -2.28
CA LEU A 430 -7.95 -5.88 -1.80
C LEU A 430 -7.00 -6.68 -2.68
N ALA A 431 -7.09 -6.54 -4.00
CA ALA A 431 -6.22 -7.22 -4.95
C ALA A 431 -4.77 -6.70 -4.88
N ALA A 432 -4.58 -5.39 -4.75
CA ALA A 432 -3.27 -4.79 -4.53
C ALA A 432 -2.66 -5.22 -3.20
N MET A 433 -3.45 -5.21 -2.12
CA MET A 433 -3.03 -5.70 -0.80
C MET A 433 -2.60 -7.17 -0.85
N LEU A 434 -3.37 -8.03 -1.53
CA LEU A 434 -2.98 -9.43 -1.72
C LEU A 434 -1.70 -9.57 -2.54
N THR A 435 -1.54 -8.78 -3.60
CA THR A 435 -0.34 -8.80 -4.42
C THR A 435 0.90 -8.39 -3.61
N VAL A 436 0.80 -7.30 -2.86
CA VAL A 436 1.85 -6.83 -1.95
C VAL A 436 2.19 -7.93 -0.94
N TYR A 437 1.20 -8.59 -0.36
CA TYR A 437 1.39 -9.72 0.55
C TYR A 437 2.15 -10.89 -0.10
N LEU A 438 1.81 -11.26 -1.34
CA LEU A 438 2.48 -12.34 -2.05
C LEU A 438 3.94 -11.98 -2.37
N VAL A 439 4.18 -10.78 -2.91
CA VAL A 439 5.52 -10.31 -3.26
C VAL A 439 6.39 -10.12 -2.01
N ALA A 440 5.84 -9.59 -0.92
CA ALA A 440 6.54 -9.45 0.35
C ALA A 440 6.97 -10.83 0.89
N GLY A 441 6.11 -11.84 0.80
CA GLY A 441 6.48 -13.21 1.17
C GLY A 441 7.69 -13.75 0.39
N GLU A 442 7.77 -13.47 -0.91
CA GLU A 442 8.94 -13.83 -1.72
C GLU A 442 10.20 -13.05 -1.31
N VAL A 443 10.07 -11.74 -1.06
CA VAL A 443 11.17 -10.89 -0.57
C VAL A 443 11.75 -11.45 0.73
N MET A 444 10.89 -11.79 1.68
CA MET A 444 11.26 -12.34 2.98
C MET A 444 12.01 -13.66 2.85
N ALA A 445 11.54 -14.56 1.98
CA ALA A 445 12.19 -15.84 1.73
C ALA A 445 13.60 -15.68 1.10
N VAL A 446 13.76 -14.75 0.16
CA VAL A 446 15.08 -14.43 -0.41
C VAL A 446 16.01 -13.83 0.64
N LEU A 447 15.50 -12.93 1.49
CA LEU A 447 16.26 -12.32 2.57
C LEU A 447 16.75 -13.36 3.59
N GLN A 448 15.88 -14.28 4.02
CA GLN A 448 16.26 -15.41 4.88
C GLN A 448 17.35 -16.26 4.23
N CYS A 449 17.20 -16.63 2.96
CA CYS A 449 18.22 -17.37 2.22
C CYS A 449 19.57 -16.63 2.18
N VAL A 450 19.57 -15.31 1.93
CA VAL A 450 20.79 -14.49 1.93
C VAL A 450 21.39 -14.41 3.34
N GLY A 451 20.57 -14.27 4.37
CA GLY A 451 21.02 -14.28 5.77
C GLY A 451 21.69 -15.58 6.18
N TYR A 452 21.09 -16.71 5.82
CA TYR A 452 21.69 -18.04 6.03
C TYR A 452 23.02 -18.16 5.28
N ALA A 453 23.12 -17.65 4.05
CA ALA A 453 24.37 -17.65 3.30
C ALA A 453 25.49 -16.83 3.99
N PHE A 454 25.14 -15.77 4.71
CA PHE A 454 26.09 -14.94 5.47
C PHE A 454 26.25 -15.33 6.95
N SER A 455 25.61 -16.42 7.41
CA SER A 455 25.60 -16.84 8.83
C SER A 455 25.08 -15.75 9.79
N ILE A 456 24.09 -14.97 9.35
CA ILE A 456 23.43 -13.96 10.18
C ILE A 456 22.33 -14.65 11.00
N SER A 457 22.20 -14.32 12.30
CA SER A 457 21.13 -14.86 13.15
C SER A 457 19.74 -14.38 12.72
N ASP A 458 18.71 -15.21 12.90
CA ASP A 458 17.31 -14.87 12.55
C ASP A 458 16.83 -13.57 13.22
N ALA A 459 17.26 -13.33 14.46
CA ALA A 459 16.95 -12.10 15.18
C ALA A 459 17.58 -10.87 14.51
N MET A 460 18.83 -10.96 14.05
CA MET A 460 19.47 -9.87 13.30
C MET A 460 18.82 -9.67 11.93
N LEU A 461 18.40 -10.76 11.28
CA LEU A 461 17.69 -10.72 10.01
C LEU A 461 16.35 -10.00 10.14
N GLY A 462 15.56 -10.36 11.16
CA GLY A 462 14.25 -9.76 11.50
C GLY A 462 14.35 -8.27 11.78
N ILE A 463 15.35 -7.86 12.57
CA ILE A 463 15.53 -6.46 12.98
C ILE A 463 16.03 -5.56 11.84
N THR A 464 16.79 -6.10 10.88
CA THR A 464 17.44 -5.28 9.84
C THR A 464 16.85 -5.47 8.45
N PHE A 465 16.93 -6.66 7.89
CA PHE A 465 16.59 -6.91 6.49
C PHE A 465 15.09 -7.08 6.28
N LEU A 466 14.40 -7.82 7.16
CA LEU A 466 12.95 -8.01 7.07
C LEU A 466 12.20 -6.71 7.40
N ALA A 467 12.62 -6.04 8.48
CA ALA A 467 12.18 -4.70 8.84
C ALA A 467 12.32 -3.69 7.69
N TRP A 468 13.48 -3.68 7.02
CA TRP A 468 13.69 -2.85 5.84
C TRP A 468 12.72 -3.23 4.73
N GLY A 469 12.60 -4.52 4.43
CA GLY A 469 11.82 -4.99 3.29
C GLY A 469 10.35 -4.62 3.35
N ASN A 470 9.73 -4.74 4.53
CA ASN A 470 8.33 -4.34 4.75
C ASN A 470 8.16 -2.81 4.73
N SER A 471 9.23 -2.06 5.03
CA SER A 471 9.20 -0.60 5.12
C SER A 471 9.46 0.11 3.79
N VAL A 472 10.11 -0.57 2.82
CA VAL A 472 10.43 -0.02 1.49
C VAL A 472 9.17 0.43 0.73
N GLY A 473 8.06 -0.31 0.85
CA GLY A 473 6.78 0.09 0.24
C GLY A 473 6.25 1.42 0.78
N GLY A 474 6.52 1.73 2.06
CA GLY A 474 6.16 3.02 2.68
C GLY A 474 7.12 4.16 2.32
N GLU A 475 8.41 3.86 2.11
CA GLU A 475 9.42 4.84 1.72
C GLU A 475 9.22 5.36 0.29
N CYS A 476 8.90 4.47 -0.67
CA CYS A 476 8.55 4.87 -2.04
C CYS A 476 7.37 5.86 -2.05
N ASN A 477 6.32 5.55 -1.29
CA ASN A 477 5.13 6.40 -1.22
C ASN A 477 5.42 7.79 -0.61
N ASN A 478 6.26 7.86 0.43
CA ASN A 478 6.63 9.14 1.04
C ASN A 478 7.58 9.99 0.19
N ILE A 479 8.41 9.37 -0.66
CA ILE A 479 9.31 10.07 -1.57
C ILE A 479 8.55 10.59 -2.80
N ILE A 480 7.48 9.89 -3.22
CA ILE A 480 6.73 10.16 -4.46
C ILE A 480 5.47 11.02 -4.25
N VAL A 481 5.02 11.29 -3.01
CA VAL A 481 4.04 12.37 -2.71
C VAL A 481 4.69 13.77 -2.84
N LYS A 482 5.48 13.97 -3.89
CA LYS A 482 6.08 15.24 -4.28
C LYS A 482 5.60 15.66 -5.66
#